data_AF-A0A7S1RFL8-F1
#
_entry.id   AF-A0A7S1RFL8-F1
#
_cell.length_a   1.000
_cell.length_b   1.000
_cell.length_c   1.000
_cell.angle_alpha   90.00
_cell.angle_beta   90.00
_cell.angle_gamma   90.00
#
_symmetry.space_group_name_H-M   'P 1'
#
loop_
_entity.id
_entity.type
_entity.pdbx_description
1 polymer ?
#
loop_
_entity_poly.entity_id
_entity_poly.type
_entity_poly.pdbx_seq_one_letter_code
_entity_poly.pdbx_strand_id
1 'polypeptide(L)'
;VVYGYLLVFAETRKPDLGGYFWVTQLNQLQKGLLIYIFTMIGVLLRMGNTPHPAYVATSALICWALGYRKFHSMRWQSLPLEELCGAEQGAGGLRASSRPSYAQPELLSAQPKTGGEG
;
A
#
# COMPACT_ATOMS: atom_id res chain seq x y z
N VAL A 1 -8.76 -14.46 -14.87
CA VAL A 1 -9.99 -15.21 -14.57
C VAL A 1 -9.92 -15.93 -13.22
N VAL A 2 -8.83 -16.64 -12.89
CA VAL A 2 -8.68 -17.41 -11.63
C VAL A 2 -8.73 -16.54 -10.35
N TYR A 3 -8.00 -15.42 -10.30
CA TYR A 3 -7.98 -14.56 -9.11
C TYR A 3 -9.34 -13.91 -8.77
N GLY A 4 -10.16 -13.61 -9.78
CA GLY A 4 -11.48 -13.03 -9.56
C GLY A 4 -12.43 -14.02 -8.86
N TYR A 5 -12.37 -15.29 -9.24
CA TYR A 5 -13.14 -16.34 -8.57
C TYR A 5 -12.66 -16.56 -7.14
N LEU A 6 -11.34 -16.67 -6.91
CA LEU A 6 -10.75 -16.86 -5.59
C LEU A 6 -11.14 -15.72 -4.62
N LEU A 7 -11.04 -14.47 -5.09
CA LEU A 7 -11.33 -13.30 -4.27
C LEU A 7 -12.81 -13.19 -3.89
N VAL A 8 -13.73 -13.60 -4.76
CA VAL A 8 -15.18 -13.51 -4.52
C VAL A 8 -15.71 -14.70 -3.72
N PHE A 9 -15.26 -15.92 -4.04
CA PHE A 9 -15.89 -17.15 -3.55
C PHE A 9 -15.05 -17.95 -2.56
N ALA A 10 -13.72 -17.80 -2.55
CA ALA A 10 -12.83 -18.61 -1.71
C ALA A 10 -12.17 -17.82 -0.56
N GLU A 11 -11.98 -16.52 -0.71
CA GLU A 11 -11.30 -15.68 0.28
C GLU A 11 -12.27 -15.13 1.34
N THR A 12 -11.88 -15.21 2.62
CA THR A 12 -12.63 -14.58 3.71
C THR A 12 -12.31 -13.09 3.79
N ARG A 13 -13.32 -12.25 4.08
CA ARG A 13 -13.10 -10.78 4.19
C ARG A 13 -12.18 -10.45 5.35
N LYS A 14 -10.97 -10.02 5.02
CA LYS A 14 -10.00 -9.44 5.96
C LYS A 14 -10.21 -7.92 6.02
N PRO A 15 -9.89 -7.26 7.16
CA PRO A 15 -9.95 -5.81 7.22
C PRO A 15 -8.97 -5.19 6.21
N ASP A 16 -9.51 -4.36 5.31
CA ASP A 16 -8.71 -3.72 4.25
C ASP A 16 -7.78 -2.64 4.82
N LEU A 17 -6.50 -2.72 4.49
CA LEU A 17 -5.48 -1.70 4.84
C LEU A 17 -5.41 -0.54 3.81
N GLY A 18 -6.42 -0.38 2.94
CA GLY A 18 -6.58 0.81 2.11
C GLY A 18 -5.37 1.16 1.22
N GLY A 19 -4.81 0.16 0.51
CA GLY A 19 -3.71 0.41 -0.45
C GLY A 19 -2.29 0.31 0.14
N TYR A 20 -2.13 0.02 1.43
CA TYR A 20 -0.81 -0.19 2.04
C TYR A 20 0.04 -1.23 1.28
N PHE A 21 -0.56 -2.36 0.90
CA PHE A 21 0.12 -3.41 0.13
C PHE A 21 0.51 -2.96 -1.27
N TRP A 22 -0.27 -2.08 -1.89
CA TRP A 22 0.07 -1.52 -3.20
C TRP A 22 1.34 -0.68 -3.12
N VAL A 23 1.41 0.23 -2.13
CA VAL A 23 2.59 1.08 -1.96
C VAL A 23 3.83 0.28 -1.55
N THR A 24 3.63 -0.77 -0.75
CA THR A 24 4.70 -1.71 -0.39
C THR A 24 5.26 -2.41 -1.62
N GLN A 25 4.40 -2.89 -2.53
CA GLN A 25 4.82 -3.51 -3.79
C GLN A 25 5.55 -2.51 -4.70
N LEU A 26 5.08 -1.26 -4.78
CA LEU A 26 5.77 -0.20 -5.52
C LEU A 26 7.19 0.04 -4.97
N ASN A 27 7.38 0.04 -3.65
CA ASN A 27 8.70 0.16 -3.05
C ASN A 27 9.63 -0.99 -3.46
N GLN A 28 9.13 -2.23 -3.45
CA GLN A 28 9.90 -3.40 -3.90
C GLN A 28 10.23 -3.32 -5.39
N LEU A 29 9.30 -2.83 -6.22
CA LEU A 29 9.53 -2.61 -7.65
C LEU A 29 10.65 -1.59 -7.88
N GLN A 30 10.70 -0.51 -7.10
CA GLN A 30 11.79 0.46 -7.19
C GLN A 30 13.16 -0.16 -6.85
N LYS A 31 13.22 -1.04 -5.83
CA LYS A 31 14.45 -1.78 -5.50
C LYS A 31 14.87 -2.73 -6.61
N GLY A 32 13.91 -3.47 -7.19
CA GLY A 32 14.16 -4.35 -8.33
C GLY A 32 14.68 -3.59 -9.56
N LEU A 33 14.09 -2.43 -9.84
CA LEU A 33 14.51 -1.55 -10.92
C LEU A 33 15.95 -1.05 -10.72
N LEU A 34 16.31 -0.67 -9.48
CA LEU A 34 17.68 -0.27 -9.16
C LEU A 34 18.68 -1.40 -9.43
N ILE A 35 18.39 -2.63 -9.01
CA ILE A 35 19.24 -3.81 -9.27
C ILE A 35 19.40 -4.02 -10.78
N TYR A 36 18.31 -3.91 -11.53
CA TYR A 36 18.34 -4.03 -12.99
C TYR A 36 19.25 -2.99 -13.65
N ILE A 37 19.15 -1.72 -13.25
CA ILE A 37 19.99 -0.65 -13.82
C ILE A 37 21.47 -0.91 -13.54
N PHE A 38 21.84 -1.27 -12.31
CA PHE A 38 23.23 -1.63 -11.97
C PHE A 38 23.73 -2.83 -12.77
N THR A 39 22.90 -3.85 -12.91
CA THR A 39 23.23 -5.05 -13.69
C THR A 39 23.47 -4.67 -15.15
N MET A 40 22.63 -3.83 -15.74
CA MET A 40 22.78 -3.41 -17.14
C MET A 40 24.02 -2.54 -17.38
N ILE A 41 24.37 -1.64 -16.46
CA ILE A 41 25.63 -0.89 -16.55
C ILE A 41 26.82 -1.85 -16.57
N GLY A 42 26.83 -2.85 -15.68
CA GLY A 42 27.90 -3.86 -15.63
C GLY A 42 27.99 -4.71 -16.91
N VAL A 43 26.85 -5.15 -17.44
CA VAL A 43 26.79 -5.92 -18.70
C VAL A 43 27.32 -5.09 -19.88
N LEU A 44 26.89 -3.83 -20.00
CA LEU A 44 27.28 -2.95 -21.10
C LEU A 44 28.76 -2.59 -21.05
N LEU A 45 29.34 -2.39 -19.86
CA LEU A 45 30.78 -2.16 -19.69
C LEU A 45 31.62 -3.37 -20.11
N ARG A 46 31.11 -4.60 -19.88
CA ARG A 46 31.83 -5.82 -20.22
C ARG A 46 31.68 -6.22 -21.69
N MET A 47 30.52 -5.97 -22.29
CA MET A 47 30.22 -6.40 -23.66
C MET A 47 30.54 -5.34 -24.72
N GLY A 48 30.57 -4.06 -24.36
CA GLY A 48 30.74 -2.98 -25.33
C GLY A 48 32.18 -2.83 -25.80
N ASN A 49 32.40 -2.78 -27.12
CA ASN A 49 33.68 -2.36 -27.70
C ASN A 49 33.96 -0.86 -27.43
N THR A 50 32.92 -0.10 -27.04
CA THR A 50 33.04 1.30 -26.61
C THR A 50 32.22 1.54 -25.34
N PRO A 51 32.62 2.47 -24.45
CA PRO A 51 31.95 2.73 -23.17
C PRO A 51 30.73 3.66 -23.25
N HIS A 52 30.47 4.27 -24.41
CA HIS A 52 29.32 5.17 -24.66
C HIS A 52 27.96 4.64 -24.17
N PRO A 53 27.54 3.39 -24.48
CA PRO A 53 26.25 2.88 -24.02
C PRO A 53 26.15 2.76 -22.49
N ALA A 54 27.27 2.58 -21.78
CA ALA A 54 27.28 2.57 -20.31
C ALA A 54 27.02 3.96 -19.71
N TYR A 55 27.49 5.03 -20.36
CA TYR A 55 27.18 6.40 -19.93
C TYR A 55 25.70 6.73 -20.10
N VAL A 56 25.09 6.27 -21.20
CA VAL A 56 23.63 6.41 -21.42
C VAL A 56 22.87 5.63 -20.35
N ALA A 57 23.28 4.39 -20.02
CA ALA A 57 22.66 3.62 -18.95
C ALA A 57 22.80 4.28 -17.56
N THR A 58 23.93 4.95 -17.29
CA THR A 58 24.13 5.73 -16.06
C THR A 58 23.15 6.89 -15.94
N SER A 59 22.75 7.52 -17.05
CA SER A 59 21.74 8.59 -17.01
C SER A 59 20.38 8.12 -16.49
N ALA A 60 20.04 6.85 -16.70
CA ALA A 60 18.82 6.25 -16.17
C ALA A 60 18.81 6.17 -14.63
N LEU A 61 19.99 6.05 -13.97
CA LEU A 61 20.09 6.15 -12.51
C LEU A 61 19.67 7.52 -12.00
N ILE A 62 20.02 8.58 -12.73
CA ILE A 62 19.66 9.96 -12.36
C ILE A 62 18.15 10.14 -12.46
N CYS A 63 17.53 9.68 -13.55
CA CYS A 63 16.07 9.70 -13.71
C CYS A 63 15.38 8.91 -12.60
N TRP A 64 15.87 7.71 -12.28
CA TRP A 64 15.35 6.90 -11.19
C TRP A 64 15.46 7.62 -9.84
N ALA A 65 16.60 8.23 -9.53
CA ALA A 65 16.81 8.93 -8.26
C ALA A 65 15.84 10.11 -8.07
N LEU A 66 15.59 10.90 -9.13
CA LEU A 66 14.60 11.98 -9.09
C LEU A 66 13.18 11.44 -8.86
N GLY A 67 12.82 10.36 -9.58
CA GLY A 67 11.54 9.68 -9.40
C GLY A 67 11.36 9.10 -7.99
N TYR A 68 12.40 8.48 -7.44
CA TYR A 68 12.39 7.89 -6.10
C TYR A 68 12.26 8.95 -5.01
N ARG A 69 12.93 10.11 -5.16
CA ARG A 69 12.75 11.25 -4.26
C ARG A 69 11.33 11.79 -4.30
N LYS A 70 10.75 11.92 -5.51
CA LYS A 70 9.35 12.34 -5.66
C LYS A 70 8.41 11.33 -5.02
N PHE A 71 8.68 10.04 -5.18
CA PHE A 71 7.89 8.95 -4.61
C PHE A 71 7.83 9.01 -3.08
N HIS A 72 8.98 9.21 -2.43
CA HIS A 72 9.03 9.39 -0.96
C HIS A 72 8.40 10.69 -0.47
N SER A 73 8.35 11.72 -1.32
CA SER A 73 7.64 12.96 -1.00
C SER A 73 6.11 12.83 -1.05
N MET A 74 5.57 11.76 -1.64
CA MET A 74 4.11 11.56 -1.71
C MET A 74 3.57 11.14 -0.35
N ARG A 75 2.55 11.85 0.14
CA ARG A 75 1.85 11.54 1.39
C ARG A 75 0.81 10.47 1.11
N TRP A 76 1.09 9.23 1.49
CA TRP A 76 0.17 8.09 1.32
C TRP A 76 -0.20 7.39 2.63
N GLN A 77 0.53 7.66 3.73
CA GLN A 77 0.31 7.01 5.03
C GLN A 77 -0.68 7.76 5.92
N SER A 78 -0.69 9.08 5.83
CA SER A 78 -1.56 9.95 6.63
C SER A 78 -2.61 10.60 5.75
N LEU A 79 -3.86 10.42 6.14
CA LEU A 79 -4.98 11.16 5.58
C LEU A 79 -4.97 12.58 6.19
N PRO A 80 -5.01 13.65 5.39
CA PRO A 80 -5.10 15.02 5.91
C PRO A 80 -6.42 15.23 6.66
N LEU A 81 -6.36 15.94 7.80
CA LEU A 81 -7.53 16.18 8.66
C LEU A 81 -8.57 17.07 7.97
N GLU A 82 -8.14 17.93 7.06
CA GLU A 82 -9.00 18.82 6.30
C GLU A 82 -9.99 18.03 5.41
N GLU A 83 -9.54 16.91 4.84
CA GLU A 83 -10.39 16.00 4.05
C GLU A 83 -11.40 15.26 4.95
N LEU A 84 -11.00 14.92 6.18
CA LEU A 84 -11.88 14.27 7.17
C LEU A 84 -12.99 15.23 7.62
N CYS A 85 -12.63 16.45 8.03
CA CYS A 85 -13.60 17.45 8.48
C CYS A 85 -14.60 17.83 7.37
N GLY A 86 -14.13 17.94 6.11
CA GLY A 86 -15.01 18.21 4.97
C GLY A 86 -15.97 17.05 4.66
N ALA A 87 -15.53 15.81 4.84
CA ALA A 87 -16.36 14.62 4.64
C ALA A 87 -17.47 14.51 5.71
N GLU A 88 -17.18 14.86 6.96
CA GLU A 88 -18.19 14.84 8.04
C GLU A 88 -19.27 15.91 7.86
N GLN A 89 -18.90 17.10 7.37
CA GLN A 89 -19.85 18.20 7.12
C GLN A 89 -20.81 17.91 5.96
N GLY A 90 -20.38 17.13 4.96
CA GLY A 90 -21.24 16.69 3.85
C GLY A 90 -22.09 15.45 4.16
N ALA A 91 -21.77 14.71 5.23
CA ALA A 91 -22.40 13.45 5.61
C ALA A 91 -23.55 13.63 6.62
N GLY A 92 -24.41 14.63 6.42
CA GLY A 92 -25.58 14.95 7.25
C GLY A 92 -26.69 13.88 7.29
N GLY A 93 -26.39 12.62 6.98
CA GLY A 93 -27.30 11.49 7.08
C GLY A 93 -26.79 10.28 6.30
N LEU A 94 -26.68 9.13 6.98
CA LEU A 94 -26.31 7.78 6.47
C LEU A 94 -24.79 7.60 6.27
N ARG A 95 -24.13 6.57 6.81
CA ARG A 95 -24.50 5.14 6.89
C ARG A 95 -23.95 4.55 8.19
N ALA A 96 -24.74 3.71 8.86
CA ALA A 96 -24.21 2.85 9.92
C ALA A 96 -23.03 2.05 9.35
N SER A 97 -21.90 2.04 10.06
CA SER A 97 -20.71 1.29 9.67
C SER A 97 -21.12 -0.17 9.42
N SER A 98 -21.02 -0.63 8.18
CA SER A 98 -21.26 -2.04 7.83
C SER A 98 -20.17 -2.96 8.39
N ARG A 99 -19.11 -2.40 9.00
CA ARG A 99 -18.04 -3.15 9.65
C ARG A 99 -18.45 -3.45 11.10
N PRO A 100 -18.21 -4.69 11.58
CA PRO A 100 -18.38 -4.97 13.00
C PRO A 100 -17.45 -4.03 13.78
N SER A 101 -18.03 -3.24 14.68
CA SER A 101 -17.24 -2.47 15.64
C SER A 101 -16.46 -3.46 16.50
N TYR A 102 -15.17 -3.21 16.72
CA TYR A 102 -14.36 -4.08 17.56
C TYR A 102 -15.00 -4.15 18.95
N ALA A 103 -15.45 -5.34 19.32
CA ALA A 103 -15.93 -5.65 20.66
C ALA A 103 -14.94 -6.61 21.28
N GLN A 104 -14.34 -6.18 22.39
CA GLN A 104 -13.34 -6.96 23.11
C GLN A 104 -14.03 -8.19 23.73
N PRO A 105 -13.65 -9.43 23.36
CA PRO A 105 -14.41 -10.63 23.70
C PRO A 105 -14.46 -10.91 25.21
N GLU A 106 -13.42 -10.55 25.95
CA GLU A 106 -13.36 -10.69 27.41
C GLU A 106 -14.37 -9.78 28.14
N LEU A 107 -14.71 -8.61 27.59
CA LEU A 107 -15.72 -7.72 28.19
C LEU A 107 -17.14 -8.27 28.09
N LEU A 108 -17.40 -9.14 27.11
CA LEU A 108 -18.69 -9.84 26.98
C LEU A 108 -18.85 -10.93 28.05
N SER A 109 -17.74 -11.50 28.53
CA SER A 109 -17.74 -12.50 29.61
C SER A 109 -17.77 -11.88 31.02
N ALA A 110 -17.34 -10.62 31.15
CA ALA A 110 -17.25 -9.91 32.42
C ALA A 110 -18.52 -9.14 32.81
N GLN A 111 -19.56 -9.12 31.95
CA GLN A 111 -20.86 -8.58 32.34
C GLN A 111 -21.44 -9.48 33.45
N PRO A 112 -21.65 -8.97 34.67
CA PRO A 112 -22.36 -9.74 35.68
C PRO A 112 -23.73 -10.10 35.11
N LYS A 113 -24.16 -11.36 35.27
CA LYS A 113 -25.53 -11.78 34.99
C LYS A 113 -26.46 -10.97 35.89
N THR A 114 -26.87 -9.78 35.44
CA THR A 114 -27.90 -9.01 36.11
C THR A 114 -29.22 -9.75 35.93
N GLY A 115 -29.56 -10.50 36.98
CA GLY A 115 -30.90 -10.88 37.42
C GLY A 115 -31.96 -11.14 36.37
N GLY A 116 -32.22 -12.43 36.14
CA GLY A 116 -33.50 -12.92 35.63
C GLY A 116 -33.94 -14.11 36.49
N GLU A 117 -34.24 -13.85 37.76
CA GLU A 117 -35.18 -14.68 38.52
C GLU A 117 -36.59 -14.20 38.18
N GLY A 118 -37.47 -15.16 37.84
CA GLY A 118 -38.86 -14.96 37.45
C GLY A 118 -39.35 -16.13 36.63
#